data_AF-A0A833X147-F1
#
_entry.id   AF-A0A833X147-F1
#
_cell.length_a   1.000
_cell.length_b   1.000
_cell.length_c   1.000
_cell.angle_alpha   90.00
_cell.angle_beta   90.00
_cell.angle_gamma   90.00
#
_symmetry.space_group_name_H-M   'P 1'
#
loop_
_entity.id
_entity.type
_entity.pdbx_description
1 polymer ?
#
loop_
_entity_poly.entity_id
_entity_poly.type
_entity_poly.pdbx_seq_one_letter_code
_entity_poly.pdbx_strand_id
1 'polypeptide(L)'
;MPYDHKNTTPDGPPSHQMKLLLEELNYLHCQKRCMIGSGGGSVGYLAHGTATDFMYDVVKVPMAFTFEIYGDREASSKDCFKMFNPTDLSTFNRVLNDWSAAFFTIFNLGPHQLGEVHSKEPVSTLDKWVSIDDYLDGYLMERSSRYGKKMEVLELGMQEIRTYFRLFLLSSVLLLFMFCSRISKSKYNRPVISAIPL
;
A
#
# COMPACT_ATOMS: atom_id res chain seq x y z
N MET A 1 -10.03 11.30 0.15
CA MET A 1 -9.14 12.40 0.61
C MET A 1 -9.11 12.36 2.14
N PRO A 2 -8.08 12.89 2.80
CA PRO A 2 -8.15 13.16 4.22
C PRO A 2 -9.37 14.06 4.48
N TYR A 3 -9.95 14.08 5.68
CA TYR A 3 -9.63 13.19 6.79
C TYR A 3 -10.53 11.95 6.80
N ASP A 4 -9.99 10.84 7.27
CA ASP A 4 -10.79 9.65 7.60
C ASP A 4 -11.43 9.80 8.99
N HIS A 5 -10.77 10.51 9.91
CA HIS A 5 -11.29 10.75 11.27
C HIS A 5 -12.23 11.96 11.40
N LYS A 6 -12.44 12.73 10.32
CA LYS A 6 -13.39 13.85 10.28
C LYS A 6 -14.34 13.68 9.10
N ASN A 7 -15.49 14.34 9.15
CA ASN A 7 -16.45 14.39 8.05
C ASN A 7 -16.11 15.47 7.00
N THR A 8 -15.02 16.21 7.19
CA THR A 8 -14.56 17.28 6.30
C THR A 8 -13.22 16.93 5.68
N THR A 9 -12.98 17.47 4.48
CA THR A 9 -11.66 17.50 3.88
C THR A 9 -10.82 18.65 4.45
N PRO A 10 -9.48 18.61 4.35
CA PRO A 10 -8.64 19.77 4.59
C PRO A 10 -9.08 20.97 3.74
N ASP A 11 -8.79 22.16 4.23
CA ASP A 11 -9.07 23.41 3.52
C ASP A 11 -7.84 23.91 2.74
N GLY A 12 -8.05 24.88 1.86
CA GLY A 12 -6.99 25.62 1.19
C GLY A 12 -6.54 25.04 -0.16
N PRO A 13 -5.58 25.71 -0.83
CA PRO A 13 -5.19 25.39 -2.21
C PRO A 13 -4.72 23.94 -2.44
N PRO A 14 -3.92 23.31 -1.56
CA PRO A 14 -3.50 21.91 -1.76
C PRO A 14 -4.67 20.94 -1.81
N SER A 15 -5.70 21.15 -0.97
CA SER A 15 -6.91 20.32 -0.97
C SER A 15 -7.71 20.47 -2.26
N HIS A 16 -7.76 21.69 -2.82
CA HIS A 16 -8.40 21.93 -4.11
C HIS A 16 -7.67 21.18 -5.25
N GLN A 17 -6.34 21.19 -5.27
CA GLN A 17 -5.57 20.44 -6.28
C GLN A 17 -5.75 18.92 -6.15
N MET A 18 -5.74 18.41 -4.91
CA MET A 18 -6.07 17.01 -4.64
C MET A 18 -7.46 16.64 -5.19
N LYS A 19 -8.45 17.50 -4.99
CA LYS A 19 -9.80 17.28 -5.49
C LYS A 19 -9.87 17.30 -7.01
N LEU A 20 -9.23 18.27 -7.67
CA LEU A 20 -9.18 18.37 -9.13
C LEU A 20 -8.53 17.14 -9.77
N LEU A 21 -7.42 16.67 -9.20
CA LEU A 21 -6.78 15.43 -9.64
C LEU A 21 -7.74 14.24 -9.56
N LEU A 22 -8.46 14.08 -8.44
CA LEU A 22 -9.42 12.99 -8.27
C LEU A 22 -10.63 13.12 -9.22
N GLU A 23 -11.10 14.33 -9.49
CA GLU A 23 -12.20 14.58 -10.44
C GLU A 23 -11.79 14.17 -11.86
N GLU A 24 -10.56 14.50 -12.27
CA GLU A 24 -10.00 14.09 -13.56
C GLU A 24 -9.87 12.56 -13.66
N LEU A 25 -9.35 11.90 -12.62
CA LEU A 25 -9.26 10.43 -12.58
C LEU A 25 -10.64 9.78 -12.66
N ASN A 26 -11.62 10.31 -11.93
CA ASN A 26 -12.99 9.77 -11.93
C ASN A 26 -13.64 9.92 -13.30
N TYR A 27 -13.36 11.03 -14.01
CA TYR A 27 -13.81 11.25 -15.37
C TYR A 27 -13.16 10.26 -16.36
N LEU A 28 -11.83 10.15 -16.34
CA LEU A 28 -11.07 9.36 -17.32
C LEU A 28 -11.22 7.85 -17.13
N HIS A 29 -11.23 7.36 -15.89
CA HIS A 29 -11.09 5.92 -15.60
C HIS A 29 -12.29 5.30 -14.87
N CYS A 30 -13.09 6.09 -14.17
CA CYS A 30 -14.17 5.57 -13.33
C CYS A 30 -15.58 5.89 -13.85
N GLN A 31 -15.71 6.49 -15.03
CA GLN A 31 -16.99 6.86 -15.65
C GLN A 31 -17.87 7.73 -14.72
N LYS A 32 -17.24 8.59 -13.91
CA LYS A 32 -17.91 9.43 -12.90
C LYS A 32 -18.69 8.65 -11.83
N ARG A 33 -18.36 7.37 -11.61
CA ARG A 33 -19.05 6.51 -10.63
C ARG A 33 -18.50 6.67 -9.21
N CYS A 34 -17.27 7.17 -9.05
CA CYS A 34 -16.63 7.27 -7.75
C CYS A 34 -17.06 8.52 -6.98
N MET A 35 -17.13 8.40 -5.66
CA MET A 35 -17.35 9.52 -4.75
C MET A 35 -16.02 10.12 -4.33
N ILE A 36 -15.93 11.45 -4.29
CA ILE A 36 -14.73 12.19 -3.90
C ILE A 36 -15.04 13.01 -2.66
N GLY A 37 -14.25 12.85 -1.60
CA GLY A 37 -14.42 13.59 -0.36
C GLY A 37 -13.56 13.05 0.77
N SER A 38 -13.90 13.43 2.00
CA SER A 38 -13.25 12.91 3.21
C SER A 38 -13.63 11.45 3.41
N GLY A 39 -12.71 10.61 3.88
CA GLY A 39 -13.04 9.21 4.19
C GLY A 39 -14.12 9.09 5.24
N GLY A 40 -14.04 9.90 6.30
CA GLY A 40 -15.01 9.88 7.40
C GLY A 40 -16.42 10.33 6.97
N GLY A 41 -16.50 11.29 6.04
CA GLY A 41 -17.76 11.78 5.50
C GLY A 41 -18.33 10.89 4.39
N SER A 42 -17.50 10.44 3.44
CA SER A 42 -17.94 9.74 2.24
C SER A 42 -18.18 8.24 2.46
N VAL A 43 -17.46 7.60 3.38
CA VAL A 43 -17.58 6.14 3.65
C VAL A 43 -18.61 5.87 4.76
N GLY A 44 -18.94 6.87 5.58
CA GLY A 44 -20.07 6.82 6.51
C GLY A 44 -19.72 6.46 7.97
N TYR A 45 -18.44 6.41 8.33
CA TYR A 45 -17.98 6.32 9.72
C TYR A 45 -16.63 7.00 9.90
N LEU A 46 -16.36 7.50 11.11
CA LEU A 46 -15.09 8.16 11.43
C LEU A 46 -14.04 7.11 11.82
N ALA A 47 -12.93 7.07 11.10
CA ALA A 47 -11.83 6.16 11.34
C ALA A 47 -10.60 6.91 11.87
N HIS A 48 -10.18 6.62 13.10
CA HIS A 48 -8.99 7.22 13.70
C HIS A 48 -7.74 6.38 13.44
N GLY A 49 -6.57 7.04 13.39
CA GLY A 49 -5.28 6.36 13.25
C GLY A 49 -5.02 5.77 11.87
N THR A 50 -5.67 6.32 10.82
CA THR A 50 -5.46 5.85 9.46
C THR A 50 -4.12 6.32 8.90
N ALA A 51 -3.57 5.54 7.95
CA ALA A 51 -2.34 5.90 7.28
C ALA A 51 -2.47 7.22 6.51
N THR A 52 -3.60 7.47 5.87
CA THR A 52 -3.86 8.69 5.10
C THR A 52 -3.81 9.94 5.98
N ASP A 53 -4.45 9.89 7.15
CA ASP A 53 -4.43 11.00 8.09
C ASP A 53 -3.03 11.23 8.66
N PHE A 54 -2.30 10.16 9.00
CA PHE A 54 -0.90 10.26 9.46
C PHE A 54 0.03 10.82 8.37
N MET A 55 -0.09 10.34 7.14
CA MET A 55 0.70 10.82 6.01
C MET A 55 0.45 12.32 5.76
N TYR A 56 -0.79 12.76 5.86
CA TYR A 56 -1.17 14.15 5.66
C TYR A 56 -0.72 15.06 6.82
N ASP A 57 -1.10 14.73 8.07
CA ASP A 57 -0.90 15.63 9.21
C ASP A 57 0.50 15.54 9.83
N VAL A 58 1.11 14.36 9.85
CA VAL A 58 2.40 14.15 10.52
C VAL A 58 3.55 14.17 9.53
N VAL A 59 3.46 13.36 8.47
CA VAL A 59 4.54 13.25 7.47
C VAL A 59 4.53 14.41 6.48
N LYS A 60 3.43 15.16 6.39
CA LYS A 60 3.25 16.29 5.46
C LYS A 60 3.40 15.88 4.00
N VAL A 61 2.91 14.70 3.63
CA VAL A 61 2.81 14.27 2.24
C VAL A 61 1.88 15.26 1.50
N PRO A 62 2.34 15.91 0.41
CA PRO A 62 1.56 16.96 -0.27
C PRO A 62 0.19 16.51 -0.76
N MET A 63 0.07 15.26 -1.16
CA MET A 63 -1.19 14.64 -1.59
C MET A 63 -1.27 13.22 -1.02
N ALA A 64 -2.20 13.00 -0.08
CA ALA A 64 -2.46 11.70 0.52
C ALA A 64 -3.87 11.22 0.14
N PHE A 65 -4.04 9.94 -0.19
CA PHE A 65 -5.32 9.40 -0.63
C PHE A 65 -5.55 8.00 -0.08
N THR A 66 -6.79 7.73 0.34
CA THR A 66 -7.35 6.38 0.47
C THR A 66 -8.24 6.13 -0.75
N PHE A 67 -8.06 5.00 -1.42
CA PHE A 67 -8.88 4.60 -2.57
C PHE A 67 -9.65 3.33 -2.26
N GLU A 68 -10.97 3.41 -2.37
CA GLU A 68 -11.87 2.26 -2.34
C GLU A 68 -12.10 1.81 -3.80
N ILE A 69 -11.44 0.73 -4.21
CA ILE A 69 -11.27 0.37 -5.62
C ILE A 69 -12.51 -0.35 -6.18
N TYR A 70 -13.19 -1.16 -5.37
CA TYR A 70 -14.32 -1.96 -5.79
C TYR A 70 -15.38 -2.08 -4.70
N GLY A 71 -16.65 -2.07 -5.11
CA GLY A 71 -17.79 -2.32 -4.26
C GLY A 71 -19.01 -2.70 -5.10
N ASP A 72 -19.57 -3.88 -4.87
CA ASP A 72 -20.83 -4.31 -5.48
C ASP A 72 -22.03 -3.94 -4.60
N ARG A 73 -22.84 -2.99 -5.07
CA ARG A 73 -24.04 -2.51 -4.35
C ARG A 73 -25.20 -3.52 -4.39
N GLU A 74 -25.17 -4.46 -5.34
CA GLU A 74 -26.18 -5.51 -5.48
C GLU A 74 -25.80 -6.78 -4.70
N ALA A 75 -24.61 -6.82 -4.09
CA ALA A 75 -24.22 -7.92 -3.23
C ALA A 75 -25.05 -7.93 -1.94
N SER A 76 -25.46 -9.13 -1.53
CA SER A 76 -26.11 -9.33 -0.23
C SER A 76 -25.18 -8.91 0.90
N SER A 77 -25.72 -8.35 1.99
CA SER A 77 -24.95 -8.06 3.22
C SER A 77 -24.33 -9.31 3.88
N LYS A 78 -24.73 -10.51 3.45
CA LYS A 78 -24.15 -11.78 3.89
C LYS A 78 -23.04 -12.30 2.97
N ASP A 79 -22.91 -11.75 1.76
CA ASP A 79 -21.89 -12.14 0.79
C ASP A 79 -20.79 -11.08 0.73
N CYS A 80 -20.00 -11.03 1.81
CA CYS A 80 -18.89 -10.09 1.93
C CYS A 80 -17.85 -10.27 0.82
N PHE A 81 -17.67 -11.49 0.32
CA PHE A 81 -16.69 -11.74 -0.73
C PHE A 81 -17.10 -11.00 -2.00
N LYS A 82 -18.32 -11.21 -2.50
CA LYS A 82 -18.84 -10.52 -3.68
C LYS A 82 -18.93 -9.01 -3.47
N MET A 83 -19.28 -8.55 -2.27
CA MET A 83 -19.37 -7.13 -1.97
C MET A 83 -18.06 -6.38 -2.21
N PHE A 84 -16.92 -7.00 -1.86
CA PHE A 84 -15.61 -6.34 -1.91
C PHE A 84 -14.66 -6.91 -2.96
N ASN A 85 -15.06 -7.93 -3.72
CA ASN A 85 -14.21 -8.56 -4.71
C ASN A 85 -14.99 -8.89 -6.00
N PRO A 86 -14.41 -8.59 -7.18
CA PRO A 86 -14.92 -9.11 -8.44
C PRO A 86 -15.01 -10.65 -8.41
N THR A 87 -16.18 -11.21 -8.69
CA THR A 87 -16.39 -12.67 -8.69
C THR A 87 -16.26 -13.32 -10.07
N ASP A 88 -16.14 -12.52 -11.12
CA ASP A 88 -15.98 -12.99 -12.50
C ASP A 88 -14.78 -12.33 -13.18
N LEU A 89 -14.21 -13.05 -14.15
CA LEU A 89 -12.98 -12.65 -14.83
C LEU A 89 -13.14 -11.34 -15.63
N SER A 90 -14.34 -11.07 -16.17
CA SER A 90 -14.58 -9.85 -16.95
C SER A 90 -14.55 -8.62 -16.05
N THR A 91 -15.27 -8.65 -14.93
CA THR A 91 -15.27 -7.58 -13.93
C THR A 91 -13.89 -7.42 -13.31
N PHE A 92 -13.21 -8.52 -12.98
CA PHE A 92 -11.84 -8.48 -12.46
C PHE A 92 -10.89 -7.75 -13.41
N ASN A 93 -10.85 -8.15 -14.68
CA ASN A 93 -9.97 -7.53 -15.68
C ASN A 93 -10.32 -6.05 -15.90
N ARG A 94 -11.60 -5.69 -15.94
CA ARG A 94 -12.03 -4.29 -16.05
C ARG A 94 -11.52 -3.46 -14.87
N VAL A 95 -11.77 -3.91 -13.63
CA VAL A 95 -11.34 -3.20 -12.42
C VAL A 95 -9.82 -3.06 -12.37
N LEU A 96 -9.09 -4.13 -12.71
CA LEU A 96 -7.63 -4.11 -12.75
C LEU A 96 -7.10 -3.12 -13.78
N ASN A 97 -7.66 -3.11 -14.98
CA ASN A 97 -7.24 -2.21 -16.06
C ASN A 97 -7.56 -0.75 -15.72
N ASP A 98 -8.79 -0.45 -15.27
CA ASP A 98 -9.22 0.90 -14.89
C ASP A 98 -8.34 1.44 -13.74
N TRP A 99 -8.10 0.62 -12.71
CA TRP A 99 -7.29 1.02 -11.56
C TRP A 99 -5.81 1.21 -11.92
N SER A 100 -5.25 0.33 -12.76
CA SER A 100 -3.86 0.46 -13.22
C SER A 100 -3.68 1.73 -14.06
N ALA A 101 -4.62 2.03 -14.96
CA ALA A 101 -4.58 3.23 -15.79
C ALA A 101 -4.74 4.51 -14.95
N ALA A 102 -5.62 4.50 -13.94
CA ALA A 102 -5.76 5.59 -12.99
C ALA A 102 -4.45 5.83 -12.22
N PHE A 103 -3.79 4.76 -11.76
CA PHE A 103 -2.51 4.86 -11.07
C PHE A 103 -1.43 5.52 -11.94
N PHE A 104 -1.27 5.09 -13.20
CA PHE A 104 -0.32 5.75 -14.12
C PHE A 104 -0.68 7.21 -14.40
N THR A 105 -1.98 7.54 -14.47
CA THR A 105 -2.44 8.92 -14.66
C THR A 105 -2.08 9.80 -13.46
N ILE A 106 -2.14 9.28 -12.23
CA ILE A 106 -1.66 10.00 -11.03
C ILE A 106 -0.18 10.36 -11.17
N PHE A 107 0.67 9.43 -11.61
CA PHE A 107 2.10 9.72 -11.79
C PHE A 107 2.36 10.74 -12.90
N ASN A 108 1.56 10.72 -13.96
CA ASN A 108 1.70 11.67 -15.06
C ASN A 108 1.22 13.07 -14.66
N LEU A 109 0.07 13.19 -14.00
CA LEU A 109 -0.53 14.48 -13.65
C LEU A 109 -0.01 15.06 -12.33
N GLY A 110 0.43 14.21 -11.40
CA GLY A 110 0.84 14.59 -10.04
C GLY A 110 1.91 15.67 -9.99
N PRO A 111 3.02 15.59 -10.76
CA PRO A 111 4.05 16.62 -10.77
C PRO A 111 3.54 17.99 -11.21
N HIS A 112 2.62 18.05 -12.18
CA HIS A 112 2.03 19.32 -12.63
C HIS A 112 1.19 19.96 -11.52
N GLN A 113 0.38 19.15 -10.83
CA GLN A 113 -0.46 19.60 -9.72
C GLN A 113 0.38 20.08 -8.51
N LEU A 114 1.57 19.51 -8.30
CA LEU A 114 2.52 19.94 -7.25
C LEU A 114 3.35 21.15 -7.67
N GLY A 115 3.77 21.25 -8.93
CA GLY A 115 4.59 22.34 -9.46
C GLY A 115 3.86 23.69 -9.52
N GLU A 116 2.54 23.68 -9.72
CA GLU A 116 1.70 24.90 -9.64
C GLU A 116 1.66 25.52 -8.23
N VAL A 117 1.87 24.72 -7.18
CA VAL A 117 1.92 25.21 -5.79
C VAL A 117 3.26 25.88 -5.49
N HIS A 118 4.37 25.37 -6.05
CA HIS A 118 5.72 25.86 -5.80
C HIS A 118 6.15 27.06 -6.67
N SER A 119 5.42 27.39 -7.72
CA SER A 119 5.71 28.55 -8.59
C SER A 119 5.34 29.91 -7.97
N LYS A 120 4.81 29.92 -6.74
CA LYS A 120 4.45 31.15 -5.99
C LYS A 120 5.33 31.44 -4.76
N GLU A 121 6.35 30.62 -4.47
CA GLU A 121 7.34 30.89 -3.42
C GLU A 121 8.77 30.95 -4.01
N PRO A 122 9.65 31.84 -3.51
CA PRO A 122 11.04 31.89 -3.96
C PRO A 122 11.78 30.66 -3.43
N VAL A 123 11.98 29.70 -4.33
CA VAL A 123 12.61 28.41 -4.07
C VAL A 123 14.12 28.58 -3.83
N SER A 124 14.56 28.46 -2.57
CA SER A 124 15.98 28.30 -2.21
C SER A 124 16.29 26.91 -1.63
N THR A 125 15.41 25.92 -1.80
CA THR A 125 15.54 24.60 -1.15
C THR A 125 15.10 23.42 -2.04
N LEU A 126 14.99 23.60 -3.36
CA LEU A 126 14.68 22.54 -4.33
C LEU A 126 15.93 21.85 -4.88
N ASP A 127 17.01 21.75 -4.10
CA ASP A 127 18.24 21.07 -4.52
C ASP A 127 18.29 19.59 -4.06
N LYS A 128 17.16 19.00 -3.66
CA LYS A 128 17.18 17.63 -3.11
C LYS A 128 15.98 16.77 -3.50
N TRP A 129 15.53 16.86 -4.74
CA TRP A 129 14.78 15.77 -5.36
C TRP A 129 15.79 14.81 -5.96
N VAL A 130 16.18 13.80 -5.19
CA VAL A 130 17.02 12.70 -5.69
C VAL A 130 16.12 11.81 -6.53
N SER A 131 16.43 11.67 -7.82
CA SER A 131 15.71 10.73 -8.68
C SER A 131 15.82 9.32 -8.08
N ILE A 132 14.78 8.50 -8.20
CA ILE A 132 14.86 7.08 -7.84
C ILE A 132 16.02 6.41 -8.58
N ASP A 133 16.29 6.84 -9.82
CA ASP A 133 17.43 6.39 -10.60
C ASP A 133 18.77 6.78 -9.94
N ASP A 134 18.89 8.00 -9.41
CA ASP A 134 20.11 8.46 -8.71
C ASP A 134 20.33 7.71 -7.38
N TYR A 135 19.26 7.35 -6.67
CA TYR A 135 19.35 6.54 -5.46
C TYR A 135 19.80 5.11 -5.77
N LEU A 136 19.25 4.51 -6.81
CA LEU A 136 19.63 3.19 -7.31
C LEU A 136 21.09 3.20 -7.80
N ASP A 137 21.48 4.19 -8.60
CA ASP A 137 22.86 4.34 -9.08
C ASP A 137 23.85 4.56 -7.94
N GLY A 138 23.51 5.39 -6.95
CA GLY A 138 24.35 5.61 -5.76
C GLY A 138 24.55 4.33 -4.94
N TYR A 139 23.48 3.57 -4.71
CA TYR A 139 23.51 2.30 -3.97
C TYR A 139 24.32 1.23 -4.72
N LEU A 140 24.23 1.19 -6.05
CA LEU A 140 25.00 0.27 -6.91
C LEU A 140 26.48 0.68 -7.00
N MET A 141 26.76 1.98 -7.10
CA MET A 141 28.12 2.54 -7.14
C MET A 141 28.91 2.23 -5.87
N GLU A 142 28.33 2.45 -4.69
CA GLU A 142 29.00 2.23 -3.40
C GLU A 142 29.45 0.77 -3.20
N ARG A 143 28.70 -0.19 -3.76
CA ARG A 143 29.01 -1.63 -3.67
C ARG A 143 29.94 -2.13 -4.77
N SER A 144 29.93 -1.48 -5.95
CA SER A 144 30.85 -1.80 -7.05
C SER A 144 32.32 -1.52 -6.71
N SER A 145 32.58 -0.53 -5.83
CA SER A 145 33.94 -0.12 -5.43
C SER A 145 34.73 -1.20 -4.69
N ARG A 146 34.05 -2.20 -4.09
CA ARG A 146 34.70 -3.25 -3.30
C ARG A 146 35.07 -4.53 -4.07
N TYR A 147 34.57 -4.73 -5.29
CA TYR A 147 34.85 -5.98 -6.03
C TYR A 147 34.98 -5.82 -7.55
N GLY A 148 34.92 -4.61 -8.10
CA GLY A 148 35.29 -4.32 -9.49
C GLY A 148 34.44 -5.00 -10.58
N LYS A 149 33.34 -5.66 -10.21
CA LYS A 149 32.45 -6.37 -11.14
C LYS A 149 31.10 -5.66 -11.20
N LYS A 150 30.72 -5.20 -12.40
CA LYS A 150 29.43 -4.57 -12.68
C LYS A 150 28.35 -5.65 -12.62
N MET A 151 27.56 -5.68 -11.55
CA MET A 151 26.43 -6.60 -11.39
C MET A 151 25.15 -5.89 -11.80
N GLU A 152 24.38 -6.50 -12.70
CA GLU A 152 23.11 -5.94 -13.18
C GLU A 152 22.03 -6.03 -12.10
N VAL A 153 21.07 -5.09 -12.11
CA VAL A 153 19.99 -4.97 -11.09
C VAL A 153 19.21 -6.28 -10.90
N LEU A 154 18.98 -7.01 -11.98
CA LEU A 154 18.30 -8.31 -11.95
C LEU A 154 19.12 -9.40 -11.24
N GLU A 155 20.45 -9.38 -11.39
CA GLU A 155 21.35 -10.33 -10.75
C GLU A 155 21.42 -10.09 -9.24
N LEU A 156 21.43 -8.82 -8.83
CA LEU A 156 21.32 -8.41 -7.43
C LEU A 156 19.98 -8.87 -6.83
N GLY A 157 18.87 -8.61 -7.53
CA GLY A 157 17.53 -9.03 -7.10
C GLY A 157 17.44 -10.55 -6.88
N MET A 158 17.98 -11.34 -7.81
CA MET A 158 18.02 -12.80 -7.67
C MET A 158 18.90 -13.27 -6.51
N GLN A 159 20.02 -12.60 -6.24
CA GLN A 159 20.91 -12.95 -5.12
C GLN A 159 20.27 -12.64 -3.76
N GLU A 160 19.58 -11.51 -3.64
CA GLU A 160 18.83 -11.14 -2.44
C GLU A 160 17.67 -12.12 -2.20
N ILE A 161 16.86 -12.43 -3.23
CA ILE A 161 15.79 -13.44 -3.16
C ILE A 161 16.34 -14.79 -2.69
N ARG A 162 17.50 -15.22 -3.20
CA ARG A 162 18.12 -16.48 -2.79
C ARG A 162 18.55 -16.46 -1.32
N THR A 163 18.95 -15.30 -0.80
CA THR A 163 19.33 -15.11 0.59
C THR A 163 18.11 -15.14 1.51
N TYR A 164 17.06 -14.41 1.16
CA TYR A 164 15.78 -14.44 1.88
C TYR A 164 15.16 -15.83 1.89
N PHE A 165 15.21 -16.55 0.76
CA PHE A 165 14.72 -17.92 0.68
C PHE A 165 15.48 -18.86 1.63
N ARG A 166 16.80 -18.73 1.73
CA ARG A 166 17.62 -19.51 2.68
C ARG A 166 17.26 -19.21 4.13
N LEU A 167 17.08 -17.94 4.47
CA LEU A 167 16.68 -17.51 5.81
C LEU A 167 15.27 -17.99 6.17
N PHE A 168 14.34 -17.93 5.21
CA PHE A 168 12.97 -18.43 5.37
C PHE A 168 12.93 -19.95 5.58
N LEU A 169 13.75 -20.71 4.83
CA LEU A 169 13.84 -22.15 5.01
C LEU A 169 14.42 -22.51 6.37
N LEU A 170 15.48 -21.80 6.81
CA LEU A 170 16.06 -21.96 8.13
C LEU A 170 15.06 -21.65 9.25
N SER A 171 14.33 -20.53 9.15
CA SER A 171 13.32 -20.15 10.16
C SER A 171 12.19 -21.17 10.22
N SER A 172 11.75 -21.70 9.08
CA SER A 172 10.72 -22.75 8.99
C SER A 172 11.16 -24.04 9.68
N VAL A 173 12.41 -24.47 9.47
CA VAL A 173 12.99 -25.66 10.13
C VAL A 173 13.12 -25.45 11.64
N LEU A 174 13.57 -24.27 12.08
CA LEU A 174 13.66 -23.95 13.51
C LEU A 174 12.27 -23.93 14.17
N LEU A 175 11.26 -23.35 13.52
CA LEU A 175 9.88 -23.37 14.00
C LEU A 175 9.37 -24.81 14.11
N LEU A 176 9.59 -25.65 13.09
CA LEU A 176 9.22 -27.07 13.13
C LEU A 176 9.87 -27.77 14.33
N PHE A 177 11.17 -27.57 14.56
CA PHE A 177 11.88 -28.14 15.71
C PHE A 177 11.31 -27.66 17.05
N MET A 178 10.99 -26.38 17.19
CA MET A 178 10.39 -25.84 18.41
C MET A 178 9.00 -26.42 18.66
N PHE A 179 8.15 -26.52 17.63
CA PHE A 179 6.81 -27.10 17.74
C PHE A 179 6.88 -28.61 18.06
N CYS A 180 7.70 -29.38 17.35
CA CYS A 180 7.87 -30.81 17.60
C CYS A 180 8.44 -31.09 19.00
N SER A 181 9.41 -30.29 19.47
CA SER A 181 9.98 -30.43 20.81
C SER A 181 8.97 -30.11 21.91
N ARG A 182 8.12 -29.10 21.69
CA ARG A 182 7.07 -28.72 22.65
C ARG A 182 5.95 -29.75 22.72
N ILE A 183 5.54 -30.32 21.58
CA ILE A 183 4.54 -31.40 21.50
C ILE A 183 5.09 -32.69 22.13
N SER A 184 6.37 -33.02 21.90
CA SER A 184 7.02 -34.17 22.52
C SER A 184 7.03 -34.07 24.05
N LYS A 185 7.44 -32.93 24.62
CA LYS A 185 7.43 -32.70 26.08
C LYS A 185 6.02 -32.72 26.68
N SER A 186 5.00 -32.28 25.95
CA SER A 186 3.59 -32.35 26.39
C SER A 186 3.08 -33.78 26.53
N LYS A 187 3.50 -34.70 25.66
CA LYS A 187 3.09 -36.11 25.72
C LYS A 187 3.67 -36.88 26.91
N TYR A 188 4.88 -36.54 27.37
CA TYR A 188 5.53 -37.22 28.51
C TYR A 188 5.08 -36.70 29.89
N ASN A 189 4.38 -35.56 29.96
CA ASN A 189 3.93 -34.95 31.21
C ASN A 189 2.42 -35.10 31.51
N ARG A 190 1.70 -35.97 30.79
CA ARG A 190 0.31 -36.28 31.17
C ARG A 190 0.29 -37.31 32.32
N PRO A 191 -0.29 -37.00 33.50
CA PRO A 191 -0.54 -38.02 34.51
C PRO A 191 -1.56 -39.01 33.97
N VAL A 192 -1.26 -40.31 34.10
CA VAL A 192 -2.16 -41.41 33.76
C VAL A 192 -3.33 -41.38 34.75
N ILE A 193 -4.48 -40.88 34.32
CA ILE A 193 -5.73 -41.02 35.08
C ILE A 193 -6.25 -42.44 34.85
N SER A 194 -6.29 -43.23 35.92
CA SER A 194 -6.90 -44.56 35.97
C SER A 194 -8.39 -44.46 35.62
N ALA A 195 -8.83 -45.26 34.65
CA ALA A 195 -10.24 -45.43 34.33
C ALA A 195 -10.94 -46.17 35.48
N ILE A 196 -12.02 -45.58 36.00
CA ILE A 196 -12.94 -46.22 36.93
C ILE A 196 -14.03 -46.92 36.08
N PRO A 197 -14.26 -48.24 36.25
CA PRO A 197 -15.34 -48.93 35.54
C PRO A 197 -16.70 -48.67 36.20
N LEU A 198 -17.74 -48.61 35.37
CA LEU A 198 -19.16 -48.59 35.76
C LEU A 198 -19.59 -49.93 36.36
#